data_AF-A0A844MS74-F1
#
_entry.id   AF-A0A844MS74-F1
#
_cell.length_a   1.000
_cell.length_b   1.000
_cell.length_c   1.000
_cell.angle_alpha   90.00
_cell.angle_beta   90.00
_cell.angle_gamma   90.00
#
_symmetry.space_group_name_H-M   'P 1'
#
loop_
_entity.id
_entity.type
_entity.pdbx_description
1 polymer ?
#
loop_
_entity_poly.entity_id
_entity_poly.type
_entity_poly.pdbx_seq_one_letter_code
_entity_poly.pdbx_strand_id
1 'polypeptide(L)'
;MLTSLRIATWNLEKPSPNGWSKNPSILEKIHEINADIWILTETNDAINPGEYYSQAASYSKPEWNGFKRTTIWSRLPIMRNWQTYDPWTGVCAEIFTPIENLLVYGTIITYAHDGVLNQEAKIWERHYESIQSHSRDWRKLNKLLPLCVAGDFNEALSQPFSYGTPKGREMLNKGLEQSNLVCVTANNELGYNIDHICLSLKWAKRVKNVNKWQAYKTNGNPVTDHFGVFVDLFLNNPPLEDRG
;
A
#
# COMPACT_ATOMS: atom_id res chain seq x y z
N MET A 1 -17.16 -7.51 -18.86
CA MET A 1 -16.99 -6.47 -17.81
C MET A 1 -16.21 -7.06 -16.66
N LEU A 2 -15.29 -6.30 -16.07
CA LEU A 2 -14.51 -6.74 -14.90
C LEU A 2 -15.47 -6.96 -13.72
N THR A 3 -15.55 -8.18 -13.19
CA THR A 3 -16.48 -8.56 -12.11
C THR A 3 -15.85 -8.53 -10.72
N SER A 4 -14.52 -8.53 -10.66
CA SER A 4 -13.72 -8.46 -9.45
C SER A 4 -12.52 -7.54 -9.63
N LEU A 5 -12.04 -6.97 -8.53
CA LEU A 5 -10.82 -6.15 -8.51
C LEU A 5 -9.86 -6.70 -7.46
N ARG A 6 -8.61 -6.92 -7.84
CA ARG A 6 -7.54 -7.23 -6.89
C ARG A 6 -6.65 -6.01 -6.66
N ILE A 7 -6.53 -5.61 -5.40
CA ILE A 7 -5.59 -4.56 -4.95
C ILE A 7 -4.54 -5.22 -4.08
N ALA A 8 -3.26 -4.96 -4.37
CA ALA A 8 -2.14 -5.59 -3.69
C ALA A 8 -1.09 -4.56 -3.27
N THR A 9 -0.45 -4.79 -2.13
CA THR A 9 0.70 -3.99 -1.67
C THR A 9 1.87 -4.86 -1.26
N TRP A 10 3.09 -4.41 -1.53
CA TRP A 10 4.32 -5.11 -1.15
C TRP A 10 5.53 -4.17 -1.11
N ASN A 11 6.23 -4.14 0.02
CA ASN A 11 7.54 -3.53 0.13
C ASN A 11 8.62 -4.41 -0.51
N LEU A 12 9.33 -3.87 -1.49
CA LEU A 12 10.33 -4.59 -2.28
C LEU A 12 11.75 -4.44 -1.76
N GLU A 13 11.97 -3.67 -0.69
CA GLU A 13 13.27 -3.47 -0.03
C GLU A 13 14.36 -3.09 -1.05
N LYS A 14 14.09 -2.01 -1.80
CA LYS A 14 15.01 -1.31 -2.71
C LYS A 14 15.68 -2.23 -3.75
N PRO A 15 14.91 -2.90 -4.63
CA PRO A 15 15.51 -3.69 -5.70
C PRO A 15 16.42 -2.78 -6.56
N SER A 16 17.58 -3.29 -6.94
CA SER A 16 18.50 -2.55 -7.80
C SER A 16 18.22 -2.82 -9.26
N PRO A 17 18.59 -1.92 -10.19
CA PRO A 17 18.40 -2.15 -11.63
C PRO A 17 19.03 -3.45 -12.13
N ASN A 18 20.16 -3.86 -11.53
CA ASN A 18 20.92 -5.05 -11.90
C ASN A 18 20.71 -6.23 -10.92
N GLY A 19 19.57 -6.26 -10.21
CA GLY A 19 19.25 -7.27 -9.20
C GLY A 19 18.95 -8.66 -9.78
N TRP A 20 19.96 -9.35 -10.29
CA TRP A 20 19.83 -10.61 -11.04
C TRP A 20 19.17 -11.77 -10.28
N SER A 21 19.29 -11.81 -8.94
CA SER A 21 18.68 -12.87 -8.13
C SER A 21 17.36 -12.46 -7.49
N LYS A 22 17.19 -11.17 -7.17
CA LYS A 22 16.00 -10.63 -6.47
C LYS A 22 14.88 -10.28 -7.44
N ASN A 23 15.21 -9.58 -8.54
CA ASN A 23 14.21 -9.05 -9.46
C ASN A 23 13.40 -10.14 -10.17
N PRO A 24 14.00 -11.24 -10.67
CA PRO A 24 13.23 -12.30 -11.32
C PRO A 24 12.18 -12.92 -10.39
N SER A 25 12.55 -13.22 -9.14
CA SER A 25 11.61 -13.78 -8.14
C SER A 25 10.51 -12.79 -7.74
N ILE A 26 10.82 -11.49 -7.68
CA ILE A 26 9.81 -10.44 -7.48
C ILE A 26 8.83 -10.41 -8.66
N LEU A 27 9.33 -10.37 -9.90
CA LEU A 27 8.52 -10.28 -11.11
C LEU A 27 7.66 -11.53 -11.30
N GLU A 28 8.22 -12.72 -11.08
CA GLU A 28 7.48 -13.98 -11.10
C GLU A 28 6.30 -13.93 -10.12
N LYS A 29 6.53 -13.47 -8.89
CA LYS A 29 5.46 -13.36 -7.90
C LYS A 29 4.44 -12.28 -8.24
N ILE A 30 4.86 -11.14 -8.78
CA ILE A 30 3.94 -10.10 -9.28
C ILE A 30 3.04 -10.67 -10.38
N HIS A 31 3.58 -11.45 -11.31
CA HIS A 31 2.80 -12.09 -12.36
C HIS A 31 1.86 -13.18 -11.82
N GLU A 32 2.28 -13.95 -10.81
CA GLU A 32 1.45 -14.97 -10.16
C GLU A 32 0.26 -14.33 -9.40
N ILE A 33 0.52 -13.29 -8.60
CA ILE A 33 -0.52 -12.60 -7.83
C ILE A 33 -1.46 -11.81 -8.76
N ASN A 34 -0.93 -11.30 -9.87
CA ASN A 34 -1.72 -10.81 -11.00
C ASN A 34 -2.72 -9.69 -10.62
N ALA A 35 -2.36 -8.81 -9.69
CA ALA A 35 -3.27 -7.79 -9.19
C ALA A 35 -3.61 -6.74 -10.26
N ASP A 36 -4.84 -6.21 -10.22
CA ASP A 36 -5.28 -5.15 -11.12
C ASP A 36 -4.66 -3.80 -10.74
N ILE A 37 -4.47 -3.58 -9.43
CA ILE A 37 -3.80 -2.42 -8.86
C ILE A 37 -2.72 -2.91 -7.91
N TRP A 38 -1.48 -2.51 -8.17
CA TRP A 38 -0.33 -2.73 -7.31
C TRP A 38 0.09 -1.43 -6.64
N ILE A 39 0.39 -1.49 -5.35
CA ILE A 39 1.05 -0.44 -4.58
C ILE A 39 2.38 -1.02 -4.10
N LEU A 40 3.47 -0.67 -4.76
CA LEU A 40 4.80 -1.21 -4.45
C LEU A 40 5.60 -0.15 -3.70
N THR A 41 6.08 -0.48 -2.51
CA THR A 41 6.92 0.39 -1.69
C THR A 41 8.39 -0.02 -1.78
N GLU A 42 9.28 0.95 -1.55
CA GLU A 42 10.74 0.82 -1.73
C GLU A 42 11.11 0.08 -3.03
N THR A 43 10.59 0.57 -4.14
CA THR A 43 10.65 -0.09 -5.45
C THR A 43 11.65 0.59 -6.39
N ASN A 44 11.76 0.08 -7.61
CA ASN A 44 12.61 0.61 -8.66
C ASN A 44 11.94 0.42 -10.03
N ASP A 45 12.29 1.26 -11.00
CA ASP A 45 11.83 1.17 -12.39
C ASP A 45 12.12 -0.17 -13.07
N ALA A 46 13.13 -0.91 -12.61
CA ALA A 46 13.40 -2.26 -13.07
C ALA A 46 12.30 -3.29 -12.70
N ILE A 47 11.41 -2.96 -11.76
CA ILE A 47 10.26 -3.80 -11.39
C ILE A 47 9.00 -3.24 -12.06
N ASN A 48 8.65 -3.83 -13.19
CA ASN A 48 7.47 -3.47 -13.98
C ASN A 48 6.50 -4.68 -14.08
N PRO A 49 5.25 -4.56 -13.59
CA PRO A 49 4.24 -5.63 -13.69
C PRO A 49 3.78 -5.99 -15.13
N GLY A 50 4.15 -5.20 -16.15
CA GLY A 50 3.89 -5.48 -17.56
C GLY A 50 3.39 -4.26 -18.35
N GLU A 51 3.40 -4.37 -19.69
CA GLU A 51 3.09 -3.26 -20.61
C GLU A 51 1.65 -2.73 -20.51
N TYR A 52 0.74 -3.52 -19.97
CA TYR A 52 -0.68 -3.14 -19.79
C TYR A 52 -0.92 -2.31 -18.52
N TYR A 53 0.12 -2.01 -17.74
CA TYR A 53 -0.01 -1.22 -16.53
C TYR A 53 0.39 0.24 -16.77
N SER A 54 -0.50 1.16 -16.41
CA SER A 54 -0.17 2.57 -16.21
C SER A 54 0.48 2.77 -14.84
N GLN A 55 1.35 3.78 -14.74
CA GLN A 55 2.11 4.06 -13.52
C GLN A 55 1.80 5.46 -12.98
N ALA A 56 1.70 5.57 -11.65
CA ALA A 56 1.90 6.81 -10.90
C ALA A 56 2.95 6.54 -9.82
N ALA A 57 3.90 7.46 -9.63
CA ALA A 57 4.98 7.26 -8.69
C ALA A 57 5.19 8.46 -7.77
N SER A 58 5.69 8.17 -6.57
CA SER A 58 6.29 9.18 -5.70
C SER A 58 7.47 9.85 -6.41
N TYR A 59 7.79 11.06 -5.97
CA TYR A 59 8.93 11.79 -6.46
C TYR A 59 10.22 10.97 -6.31
N SER A 60 11.01 10.96 -7.37
CA SER A 60 12.33 10.32 -7.41
C SER A 60 13.33 11.25 -8.07
N LYS A 61 14.56 11.22 -7.58
CA LYS A 61 15.65 11.98 -8.18
C LYS A 61 16.41 11.14 -9.21
N PRO A 62 16.95 11.74 -10.28
CA PRO A 62 17.77 11.02 -11.25
C PRO A 62 18.92 10.21 -10.64
N GLU A 63 19.61 10.76 -9.62
CA GLU A 63 20.73 10.08 -8.94
C GLU A 63 20.32 8.82 -8.16
N TRP A 64 19.02 8.58 -7.97
CA TRP A 64 18.51 7.39 -7.30
C TRP A 64 18.34 6.19 -8.24
N ASN A 65 18.74 6.33 -9.51
CA ASN A 65 18.75 5.25 -10.51
C ASN A 65 17.41 4.49 -10.57
N GLY A 66 16.31 5.23 -10.66
CA GLY A 66 14.96 4.69 -10.75
C GLY A 66 14.34 4.25 -9.43
N PHE A 67 15.03 4.37 -8.29
CA PHE A 67 14.45 4.06 -6.99
C PHE A 67 13.30 5.01 -6.65
N LYS A 68 12.20 4.44 -6.17
CA LYS A 68 10.98 5.16 -5.79
C LYS A 68 10.52 4.63 -4.43
N ARG A 69 10.11 5.52 -3.53
CA ARG A 69 9.55 5.09 -2.24
C ARG A 69 8.21 4.40 -2.42
N THR A 70 7.39 4.88 -3.34
CA THR A 70 6.13 4.22 -3.69
C THR A 70 5.79 4.38 -5.16
N THR A 71 5.23 3.33 -5.73
CA THR A 71 4.65 3.32 -7.07
C THR A 71 3.29 2.64 -7.04
N ILE A 72 2.31 3.26 -7.69
CA ILE A 72 1.03 2.65 -8.04
C ILE A 72 1.13 2.18 -9.50
N TRP A 73 0.87 0.91 -9.74
CA TRP A 73 0.64 0.36 -11.08
C TRP A 73 -0.82 -0.04 -11.22
N SER A 74 -1.45 0.26 -12.35
CA SER A 74 -2.83 -0.15 -12.60
C SER A 74 -3.07 -0.60 -14.03
N ARG A 75 -3.81 -1.71 -14.20
CA ARG A 75 -4.40 -2.09 -15.48
C ARG A 75 -5.58 -1.22 -15.89
N LEU A 76 -6.15 -0.52 -14.92
CA LEU A 76 -7.23 0.42 -15.13
C LEU A 76 -6.65 1.81 -15.45
N PRO A 77 -7.36 2.65 -16.23
CA PRO A 77 -6.87 3.98 -16.57
C PRO A 77 -6.61 4.84 -15.33
N ILE A 78 -5.41 5.41 -15.25
CA ILE A 78 -5.09 6.50 -14.33
C ILE A 78 -5.55 7.81 -14.97
N MET A 79 -6.51 8.47 -14.34
CA MET A 79 -7.13 9.69 -14.87
C MET A 79 -6.28 10.93 -14.59
N ARG A 80 -5.73 11.02 -13.36
CA ARG A 80 -4.84 12.10 -12.92
C ARG A 80 -4.17 11.72 -11.59
N ASN A 81 -3.09 12.43 -11.27
CA ASN A 81 -2.46 12.39 -9.96
C ASN A 81 -3.02 13.48 -9.05
N TRP A 82 -3.15 13.16 -7.77
CA TRP A 82 -3.53 14.06 -6.70
C TRP A 82 -2.32 14.34 -5.81
N GLN A 83 -2.20 15.59 -5.37
CA GLN A 83 -1.12 15.98 -4.47
C GLN A 83 -1.29 15.29 -3.11
N THR A 84 -0.24 14.61 -2.67
CA THR A 84 -0.09 14.07 -1.31
C THR A 84 0.57 15.10 -0.40
N TYR A 85 0.45 14.94 0.92
CA TYR A 85 1.12 15.81 1.89
C TYR A 85 2.66 15.76 1.72
N ASP A 86 3.18 14.58 1.38
CA ASP A 86 4.59 14.35 1.10
C ASP A 86 4.75 13.57 -0.22
N PRO A 87 5.19 14.22 -1.30
CA PRO A 87 5.39 13.55 -2.59
C PRO A 87 6.62 12.64 -2.59
N TRP A 88 7.53 12.72 -1.59
CA TRP A 88 8.71 11.85 -1.53
C TRP A 88 8.37 10.44 -1.09
N THR A 89 7.44 10.31 -0.15
CA THR A 89 7.02 9.03 0.44
C THR A 89 5.71 8.52 -0.13
N GLY A 90 4.83 9.41 -0.59
CA GLY A 90 3.51 9.05 -1.08
C GLY A 90 3.24 9.42 -2.54
N VAL A 91 2.25 8.75 -3.11
CA VAL A 91 1.64 9.09 -4.41
C VAL A 91 0.13 8.81 -4.34
N CYS A 92 -0.68 9.68 -4.94
CA CYS A 92 -2.11 9.44 -5.05
C CYS A 92 -2.56 9.56 -6.52
N ALA A 93 -3.28 8.55 -7.00
CA ALA A 93 -3.79 8.48 -8.36
C ALA A 93 -5.31 8.22 -8.35
N GLU A 94 -6.03 8.91 -9.21
CA GLU A 94 -7.44 8.63 -9.48
C GLU A 94 -7.55 7.56 -10.55
N ILE A 95 -8.08 6.39 -10.16
CA ILE A 95 -8.21 5.23 -11.03
C ILE A 95 -9.67 5.10 -11.45
N PHE A 96 -9.90 5.04 -12.76
CA PHE A 96 -11.22 4.77 -13.31
C PHE A 96 -11.62 3.32 -13.07
N THR A 97 -12.75 3.09 -12.40
CA THR A 97 -13.28 1.73 -12.18
C THR A 97 -14.69 1.60 -12.73
N PRO A 98 -15.18 0.37 -13.01
CA PRO A 98 -16.54 0.18 -13.53
C PRO A 98 -17.68 0.65 -12.63
N ILE A 99 -17.45 0.89 -11.33
CA ILE A 99 -18.51 1.36 -10.40
C ILE A 99 -18.40 2.87 -10.19
N GLU A 100 -17.23 3.34 -9.77
CA GLU A 100 -16.93 4.75 -9.49
C GLU A 100 -15.40 4.95 -9.47
N ASN A 101 -14.93 6.17 -9.68
CA ASN A 101 -13.49 6.44 -9.57
C ASN A 101 -13.02 6.22 -8.12
N LEU A 102 -11.86 5.61 -7.99
CA LEU A 102 -11.21 5.32 -6.71
C LEU A 102 -9.90 6.10 -6.65
N LEU A 103 -9.70 6.87 -5.58
CA LEU A 103 -8.38 7.37 -5.24
C LEU A 103 -7.58 6.24 -4.64
N VAL A 104 -6.42 5.94 -5.21
CA VAL A 104 -5.44 5.03 -4.62
C VAL A 104 -4.27 5.88 -4.13
N TYR A 105 -4.00 5.81 -2.83
CA TYR A 105 -2.93 6.49 -2.13
C TYR A 105 -1.91 5.45 -1.69
N GLY A 106 -0.77 5.39 -2.38
CA GLY A 106 0.36 4.57 -2.00
C GLY A 106 1.30 5.35 -1.08
N THR A 107 1.82 4.73 -0.02
CA THR A 107 2.77 5.42 0.87
C THR A 107 3.71 4.54 1.68
N ILE A 108 4.74 5.17 2.23
CA ILE A 108 5.51 4.68 3.38
C ILE A 108 5.31 5.66 4.55
N ILE A 109 4.78 5.17 5.68
CA ILE A 109 4.83 5.93 6.95
C ILE A 109 6.22 5.76 7.55
N THR A 110 6.77 6.85 8.09
CA THR A 110 8.17 6.94 8.51
C THR A 110 8.53 5.87 9.55
N TYR A 111 9.66 5.19 9.43
CA TYR A 111 10.12 4.14 10.35
C TYR A 111 10.73 4.71 11.65
N ALA A 112 10.97 3.84 12.65
CA ALA A 112 11.35 4.22 14.02
C ALA A 112 12.57 5.16 14.15
N HIS A 113 13.56 5.01 13.27
CA HIS A 113 14.88 5.62 13.41
C HIS A 113 15.16 6.74 12.40
N ASP A 114 14.16 7.19 11.64
CA ASP A 114 14.35 8.31 10.72
C ASP A 114 14.80 9.57 11.46
N GLY A 115 15.87 10.22 10.99
CA GLY A 115 16.46 11.40 11.62
C GLY A 115 17.25 11.16 12.90
N VAL A 116 17.25 9.93 13.47
CA VAL A 116 17.89 9.66 14.77
C VAL A 116 19.41 9.71 14.69
N LEU A 117 20.03 9.07 13.68
CA LEU A 117 21.48 9.05 13.52
C LEU A 117 22.07 10.45 13.29
N ASN A 118 21.30 11.34 12.67
CA ASN A 118 21.67 12.73 12.43
C ASN A 118 21.28 13.68 13.59
N GLN A 119 20.73 13.16 14.69
CA GLN A 119 20.24 13.93 15.85
C GLN A 119 19.13 14.94 15.51
N GLU A 120 18.38 14.71 14.42
CA GLU A 120 17.30 15.57 13.98
C GLU A 120 15.95 15.21 14.62
N ALA A 121 15.85 14.02 15.21
CA ALA A 121 14.64 13.50 15.87
C ALA A 121 14.97 12.41 16.89
N LYS A 122 14.05 12.17 17.83
CA LYS A 122 14.05 11.01 18.72
C LYS A 122 13.42 9.80 18.02
N ILE A 123 13.71 8.60 18.54
CA ILE A 123 13.08 7.37 18.05
C ILE A 123 11.55 7.53 18.09
N TRP A 124 10.89 7.16 16.99
CA TRP A 124 9.45 7.27 16.74
C TRP A 124 8.86 8.69 16.61
N GLU A 125 9.63 9.76 16.84
CA GLU A 125 9.11 11.13 16.79
C GLU A 125 8.53 11.46 15.40
N ARG A 126 9.33 11.25 14.35
CA ARG A 126 8.89 11.45 12.96
C ARG A 126 7.83 10.45 12.51
N HIS A 127 7.80 9.25 13.07
CA HIS A 127 6.74 8.28 12.81
C HIS A 127 5.37 8.83 13.26
N TYR A 128 5.30 9.38 14.48
CA TYR A 128 4.06 9.97 15.00
C TYR A 128 3.62 11.21 14.20
N GLU A 129 4.57 12.07 13.81
CA GLU A 129 4.31 13.23 12.95
C GLU A 129 3.82 12.81 11.56
N SER A 130 4.40 11.75 11.00
CA SER A 130 4.02 11.16 9.73
C SER A 130 2.59 10.61 9.78
N ILE A 131 2.23 9.83 10.81
CA ILE A 131 0.85 9.35 11.02
C ILE A 131 -0.14 10.51 11.06
N GLN A 132 0.19 11.59 11.80
CA GLN A 132 -0.69 12.74 11.92
C GLN A 132 -0.90 13.45 10.57
N SER A 133 0.17 13.64 9.80
CA SER A 133 0.14 14.32 8.51
C SER A 133 -0.64 13.49 7.47
N HIS A 134 -0.37 12.19 7.40
CA HIS A 134 -1.14 11.23 6.61
C HIS A 134 -2.63 11.27 6.95
N SER A 135 -2.98 11.22 8.24
CA SER A 135 -4.38 11.21 8.70
C SER A 135 -5.16 12.47 8.29
N ARG A 136 -4.49 13.63 8.26
CA ARG A 136 -5.12 14.88 7.77
C ARG A 136 -5.37 14.81 6.27
N ASP A 137 -4.42 14.28 5.52
CA ASP A 137 -4.50 14.20 4.06
C ASP A 137 -5.53 13.16 3.60
N TRP A 138 -5.55 11.98 4.23
CA TRP A 138 -6.58 10.96 3.97
C TRP A 138 -7.99 11.49 4.20
N ARG A 139 -8.21 12.24 5.29
CA ARG A 139 -9.51 12.87 5.58
C ARG A 139 -9.90 13.92 4.56
N LYS A 140 -8.94 14.66 4.01
CA LYS A 140 -9.18 15.63 2.94
C LYS A 140 -9.57 14.91 1.65
N LEU A 141 -8.81 13.90 1.26
CA LEU A 141 -8.98 13.16 0.00
C LEU A 141 -10.26 12.31 0.00
N ASN A 142 -10.56 11.60 1.09
CA ASN A 142 -11.74 10.73 1.20
C ASN A 142 -13.07 11.51 1.18
N LYS A 143 -13.05 12.84 1.31
CA LYS A 143 -14.23 13.69 1.10
C LYS A 143 -14.55 13.94 -0.38
N LEU A 144 -13.57 13.73 -1.26
CA LEU A 144 -13.67 14.05 -2.68
C LEU A 144 -14.10 12.83 -3.48
N LEU A 145 -13.49 11.69 -3.19
CA LEU A 145 -13.75 10.40 -3.82
C LEU A 145 -13.47 9.29 -2.80
N PRO A 146 -14.04 8.08 -2.99
CA PRO A 146 -13.61 6.92 -2.23
C PRO A 146 -12.09 6.73 -2.32
N LEU A 147 -11.50 6.26 -1.24
CA LEU A 147 -10.07 6.20 -1.01
C LEU A 147 -9.64 4.78 -0.62
N CYS A 148 -8.61 4.31 -1.29
CA CYS A 148 -7.79 3.17 -0.92
C CYS A 148 -6.42 3.69 -0.51
N VAL A 149 -6.04 3.53 0.76
CA VAL A 149 -4.68 3.82 1.22
C VAL A 149 -3.95 2.50 1.40
N ALA A 150 -2.79 2.34 0.78
CA ALA A 150 -2.01 1.13 0.91
C ALA A 150 -0.51 1.40 0.95
N GLY A 151 0.25 0.46 1.52
CA GLY A 151 1.71 0.55 1.59
C GLY A 151 2.25 0.09 2.92
N ASP A 152 3.49 0.46 3.20
CA ASP A 152 4.19 0.14 4.43
C ASP A 152 3.89 1.21 5.49
N PHE A 153 3.12 0.85 6.50
CA PHE A 153 2.74 1.78 7.56
C PHE A 153 3.74 1.80 8.72
N ASN A 154 4.76 0.94 8.71
CA ASN A 154 5.74 0.81 9.79
C ASN A 154 5.07 0.70 11.18
N GLU A 155 3.87 0.13 11.25
CA GLU A 155 3.08 -0.03 12.47
C GLU A 155 2.13 -1.21 12.32
N ALA A 156 2.17 -2.13 13.28
CA ALA A 156 1.29 -3.29 13.26
C ALA A 156 -0.11 -2.92 13.80
N LEU A 157 -1.14 -3.21 12.99
CA LEU A 157 -2.55 -2.99 13.35
C LEU A 157 -3.26 -4.25 13.85
N SER A 158 -2.70 -5.43 13.58
CA SER A 158 -3.19 -6.73 14.05
C SER A 158 -2.14 -7.49 14.85
N GLN A 159 -2.58 -8.46 15.64
CA GLN A 159 -1.68 -9.32 16.41
C GLN A 159 -1.00 -10.37 15.51
N PRO A 160 0.22 -10.81 15.85
CA PRO A 160 1.06 -10.32 16.93
C PRO A 160 1.69 -8.95 16.63
N PHE A 161 1.76 -8.10 17.66
CA PHE A 161 2.36 -6.77 17.59
C PHE A 161 3.89 -6.79 17.78
N SER A 162 4.65 -7.11 16.73
CA SER A 162 6.12 -7.16 16.81
C SER A 162 6.87 -5.90 16.37
N TYR A 163 6.22 -4.95 15.68
CA TYR A 163 6.83 -3.66 15.31
C TYR A 163 5.83 -2.52 15.47
N GLY A 164 6.35 -1.33 15.76
CA GLY A 164 5.56 -0.15 16.12
C GLY A 164 5.46 0.05 17.62
N THR A 165 4.56 0.95 18.05
CA THR A 165 4.34 1.23 19.48
C THR A 165 2.85 1.30 19.80
N PRO A 166 2.44 1.07 21.07
CA PRO A 166 1.04 1.27 21.46
C PRO A 166 0.50 2.66 21.09
N LYS A 167 1.35 3.69 21.22
CA LYS A 167 1.01 5.07 20.84
C LYS A 167 0.84 5.22 19.33
N GLY A 168 1.77 4.71 18.53
CA GLY A 168 1.70 4.77 17.07
C GLY A 168 0.44 4.08 16.55
N ARG A 169 0.16 2.89 17.06
CA ARG A 169 -1.09 2.15 16.77
C ARG A 169 -2.34 2.92 17.14
N GLU A 170 -2.42 3.50 18.34
CA GLU A 170 -3.56 4.30 18.76
C GLU A 170 -3.76 5.51 17.82
N MET A 171 -2.67 6.22 17.52
CA MET A 171 -2.69 7.37 16.61
C MET A 171 -3.15 6.97 15.20
N LEU A 172 -2.67 5.84 14.68
CA LEU A 172 -2.99 5.36 13.35
C LEU A 172 -4.45 4.88 13.26
N ASN A 173 -4.91 4.10 14.24
CA ASN A 173 -6.32 3.67 14.33
C ASN A 173 -7.27 4.89 14.40
N LYS A 174 -6.96 5.86 15.25
CA LYS A 174 -7.73 7.12 15.33
C LYS A 174 -7.69 7.90 14.03
N GLY A 175 -6.55 7.90 13.34
CA GLY A 175 -6.38 8.53 12.03
C GLY A 175 -7.27 7.91 10.95
N LEU A 176 -7.32 6.58 10.90
CA LEU A 176 -8.18 5.82 9.99
C LEU A 176 -9.67 6.05 10.30
N GLU A 177 -10.06 5.95 11.57
CA GLU A 177 -11.44 6.19 12.03
C GLU A 177 -11.92 7.59 11.66
N GLN A 178 -11.14 8.64 11.98
CA GLN A 178 -11.45 10.03 11.64
C GLN A 178 -11.47 10.30 10.13
N SER A 179 -10.88 9.40 9.34
CA SER A 179 -10.87 9.46 7.88
C SER A 179 -11.94 8.58 7.25
N ASN A 180 -12.79 7.89 8.03
CA ASN A 180 -13.78 6.91 7.56
C ASN A 180 -13.15 5.79 6.70
N LEU A 181 -11.97 5.32 7.10
CA LEU A 181 -11.24 4.23 6.47
C LEU A 181 -11.23 3.00 7.38
N VAL A 182 -11.33 1.82 6.77
CA VAL A 182 -11.22 0.52 7.44
C VAL A 182 -9.98 -0.18 6.94
N CYS A 183 -9.06 -0.55 7.84
CA CYS A 183 -7.95 -1.42 7.49
C CYS A 183 -8.45 -2.86 7.32
N VAL A 184 -8.51 -3.32 6.07
CA VAL A 184 -9.05 -4.65 5.72
C VAL A 184 -7.99 -5.75 5.79
N THR A 185 -6.72 -5.38 6.00
CA THR A 185 -5.59 -6.27 6.22
C THR A 185 -5.12 -6.31 7.68
N ALA A 186 -5.86 -5.66 8.60
CA ALA A 186 -5.62 -5.76 10.04
C ALA A 186 -6.33 -6.99 10.65
N ASN A 187 -6.20 -8.15 10.02
CA ASN A 187 -6.73 -9.42 10.52
C ASN A 187 -5.59 -10.26 11.12
N ASN A 188 -5.80 -10.84 12.30
CA ASN A 188 -4.84 -11.71 12.98
C ASN A 188 -4.47 -12.97 12.17
N GLU A 189 -5.32 -13.41 11.25
CA GLU A 189 -5.04 -14.56 10.37
C GLU A 189 -3.88 -14.29 9.39
N LEU A 190 -3.60 -13.03 9.07
CA LEU A 190 -2.41 -12.65 8.31
C LEU A 190 -1.14 -12.67 9.17
N GLY A 191 -1.27 -12.80 10.48
CA GLY A 191 -0.16 -12.72 11.43
C GLY A 191 0.43 -11.31 11.51
N TYR A 192 1.71 -11.24 11.87
CA TYR A 192 2.43 -9.97 11.99
C TYR A 192 2.42 -9.22 10.66
N ASN A 193 1.89 -7.99 10.62
CA ASN A 193 1.79 -7.23 9.39
C ASN A 193 1.96 -5.72 9.64
N ILE A 194 2.85 -5.07 8.90
CA ILE A 194 2.99 -3.61 8.87
C ILE A 194 2.63 -3.00 7.51
N ASP A 195 2.36 -3.84 6.51
CA ASP A 195 1.92 -3.45 5.17
C ASP A 195 0.41 -3.56 5.06
N HIS A 196 -0.29 -2.43 4.93
CA HIS A 196 -1.74 -2.43 5.06
C HIS A 196 -2.45 -1.98 3.79
N ILE A 197 -3.71 -2.42 3.65
CA ILE A 197 -4.68 -1.90 2.70
C ILE A 197 -5.88 -1.40 3.50
N CYS A 198 -6.17 -0.11 3.40
CA CYS A 198 -7.28 0.56 4.05
C CYS A 198 -8.23 1.12 3.01
N LEU A 199 -9.53 0.90 3.18
CA LEU A 199 -10.56 1.27 2.21
C LEU A 199 -11.64 2.12 2.86
N SER A 200 -12.21 3.06 2.11
CA SER A 200 -13.46 3.72 2.51
C SER A 200 -14.56 2.70 2.75
N LEU A 201 -15.45 2.98 3.70
CA LEU A 201 -16.48 2.04 4.18
C LEU A 201 -17.24 1.27 3.08
N LYS A 202 -17.68 1.95 2.01
CA LYS A 202 -18.41 1.32 0.90
C LYS A 202 -17.55 0.31 0.13
N TRP A 203 -16.25 0.58 0.00
CA TRP A 203 -15.30 -0.31 -0.66
C TRP A 203 -14.85 -1.44 0.26
N ALA A 204 -14.66 -1.17 1.55
CA ALA A 204 -14.35 -2.20 2.55
C ALA A 204 -15.42 -3.31 2.59
N LYS A 205 -16.71 -2.96 2.48
CA LYS A 205 -17.83 -3.91 2.41
C LYS A 205 -17.83 -4.82 1.17
N ARG A 206 -17.01 -4.52 0.16
CA ARG A 206 -16.88 -5.31 -1.06
C ARG A 206 -15.76 -6.35 -0.99
N VAL A 207 -14.94 -6.31 0.06
CA VAL A 207 -13.84 -7.26 0.24
C VAL A 207 -14.42 -8.66 0.40
N LYS A 208 -13.99 -9.55 -0.49
CA LYS A 208 -14.35 -10.97 -0.53
C LYS A 208 -13.30 -11.82 0.18
N ASN A 209 -12.04 -11.49 -0.06
CA ASN A 209 -10.91 -12.31 0.36
C ASN A 209 -9.72 -11.40 0.66
N VAL A 210 -8.93 -11.80 1.64
CA VAL A 210 -7.69 -11.15 2.04
C VAL A 210 -6.64 -12.24 2.16
N ASN A 211 -5.48 -12.05 1.56
CA ASN A 211 -4.42 -13.03 1.62
C ASN A 211 -3.05 -12.36 1.64
N LYS A 212 -2.03 -13.16 1.95
CA LYS A 212 -0.62 -12.76 1.94
C LYS A 212 0.22 -13.74 1.13
N TRP A 213 1.37 -13.30 0.68
CA TRP A 213 2.34 -14.17 0.03
C TRP A 213 3.77 -13.77 0.39
N GLN A 214 4.68 -14.72 0.26
CA GLN A 214 6.12 -14.45 0.30
C GLN A 214 6.75 -14.95 -1.00
N ALA A 215 7.79 -14.26 -1.45
CA ALA A 215 8.65 -14.73 -2.53
C ALA A 215 10.01 -15.15 -1.96
N TYR A 216 10.60 -16.15 -2.59
CA TYR A 216 11.83 -16.76 -2.12
C TYR A 216 12.86 -16.75 -3.24
N LYS A 217 14.11 -16.51 -2.86
CA LYS A 217 15.29 -16.70 -3.72
C LYS A 217 15.51 -18.20 -3.92
N THR A 218 16.35 -18.56 -4.88
CA THR A 218 16.72 -19.97 -5.15
C THR A 218 17.34 -20.70 -3.97
N ASN A 219 17.95 -19.97 -3.02
CA ASN A 219 18.51 -20.53 -1.79
C ASN A 219 17.48 -20.70 -0.65
N GLY A 220 16.19 -20.47 -0.91
CA GLY A 220 15.11 -20.62 0.07
C GLY A 220 14.93 -19.44 1.02
N ASN A 221 15.80 -18.42 0.97
CA ASN A 221 15.62 -17.20 1.77
C ASN A 221 14.57 -16.28 1.13
N PRO A 222 13.79 -15.53 1.94
CA PRO A 222 12.89 -14.50 1.42
C PRO A 222 13.62 -13.49 0.51
N VAL A 223 12.92 -13.02 -0.53
CA VAL A 223 13.44 -11.95 -1.40
C VAL A 223 13.48 -10.60 -0.67
N THR A 224 12.54 -10.40 0.25
CA THR A 224 12.30 -9.23 1.10
C THR A 224 11.96 -9.73 2.50
N ASP A 225 12.26 -8.94 3.52
CA ASP A 225 11.80 -9.18 4.90
C ASP A 225 10.31 -8.90 5.10
N HIS A 226 9.69 -8.16 4.19
CA HIS A 226 8.23 -8.01 4.09
C HIS A 226 7.59 -9.16 3.30
N PHE A 227 6.40 -9.58 3.68
CA PHE A 227 5.49 -10.29 2.78
C PHE A 227 4.59 -9.29 2.05
N GLY A 228 3.99 -9.70 0.95
CA GLY A 228 2.95 -8.89 0.31
C GLY A 228 1.56 -9.29 0.78
N VAL A 229 0.60 -8.37 0.67
CA VAL A 229 -0.83 -8.62 0.96
C VAL A 229 -1.71 -8.14 -0.18
N PHE A 230 -2.81 -8.85 -0.42
CA PHE A 230 -3.82 -8.44 -1.38
C PHE A 230 -5.22 -8.60 -0.84
N VAL A 231 -6.14 -7.85 -1.44
CA VAL A 231 -7.58 -7.97 -1.23
C VAL A 231 -8.27 -8.17 -2.58
N ASP A 232 -9.23 -9.08 -2.60
CA ASP A 232 -10.15 -9.26 -3.73
C ASP A 232 -11.47 -8.56 -3.39
N LEU A 233 -12.00 -7.76 -4.31
CA LEU A 233 -13.26 -7.05 -4.15
C LEU A 233 -14.27 -7.46 -5.23
N PHE A 234 -15.55 -7.46 -4.87
CA PHE A 234 -16.65 -7.55 -5.85
C PHE A 234 -16.94 -6.19 -6.49
N LEU A 235 -16.95 -6.15 -7.83
CA LEU A 235 -17.35 -4.96 -8.61
C LEU A 235 -18.83 -4.96 -9.02
N ASN A 236 -19.54 -6.07 -8.82
CA ASN A 236 -20.98 -6.10 -9.01
C ASN A 236 -21.70 -5.57 -7.75
N ASN A 237 -22.97 -5.17 -7.87
CA ASN A 237 -23.77 -4.94 -6.68
C ASN A 237 -23.79 -6.23 -5.84
N PRO A 238 -23.61 -6.16 -4.50
CA PRO A 238 -23.80 -7.34 -3.67
C PRO A 238 -25.22 -7.88 -3.95
N PRO A 239 -25.43 -9.21 -3.92
CA PRO A 239 -26.78 -9.75 -3.92
C PRO A 239 -27.58 -9.02 -2.84
N LEU A 240 -28.79 -8.58 -3.17
CA LEU A 240 -29.70 -8.05 -2.16
C LEU A 240 -29.77 -9.10 -1.05
N GLU A 241 -29.35 -8.75 0.16
CA GLU A 241 -29.69 -9.56 1.33
C GLU A 241 -31.22 -9.66 1.32
N ASP A 242 -31.71 -10.89 1.24
CA ASP A 242 -33.13 -11.18 1.40
C ASP A 242 -33.57 -10.51 2.70
N ARG A 243 -34.44 -9.52 2.57
CA ARG A 243 -35.18 -8.97 3.71
C ARG A 243 -36.17 -10.03 4.14
N GLY A 244 -35.68 -10.99 4.93
CA GLY A 244 -36.50 -11.87 5.77
C GLY A 244 -36.92 -11.15 7.03
#